data_AF-A0A1G9X5I5-F1
#
_entry.id   AF-A0A1G9X5I5-F1
#
_cell.length_a   1.000
_cell.length_b   1.000
_cell.length_c   1.000
_cell.angle_alpha   90.00
_cell.angle_beta   90.00
_cell.angle_gamma   90.00
#
_symmetry.space_group_name_H-M   'P 1'
#
loop_
_entity.id
_entity.type
_entity.pdbx_description
1 polymer ?
#
loop_
_entity_poly.entity_id
_entity_poly.type
_entity_poly.pdbx_seq_one_letter_code
_entity_poly.pdbx_strand_id
1 'polypeptide(L)' 'MQTCNTSWHYIACRKHDLENRGYVHINVKTLFALKKKLSHEKGISAALSLLKIPLEGTHHRGVDDANNIAKILNWILN' A
#
# COMPACT_ATOMS: atom_id res chain seq x y z
N MET A 1 16.83 12.22 24.12
CA MET A 1 16.92 10.75 24.05
C MET A 1 15.62 10.22 23.45
N GLN A 2 15.49 10.29 22.12
CA GLN A 2 14.28 9.83 21.41
C GLN A 2 14.44 8.34 21.10
N THR A 3 13.55 7.54 21.67
CA THR A 3 13.42 6.11 21.38
C THR A 3 12.87 5.94 19.97
N CYS A 4 13.75 5.56 19.04
CA CYS A 4 13.38 5.32 17.65
C CYS A 4 12.75 3.91 17.55
N ASN A 5 11.42 3.86 17.61
CA ASN A 5 10.64 2.67 17.32
C ASN A 5 10.71 2.42 15.79
N THR A 6 11.79 1.78 15.33
CA THR A 6 12.16 1.80 13.91
C THR A 6 11.41 0.76 13.10
N SER A 7 10.43 1.27 12.36
CA SER A 7 9.87 0.70 11.13
C SER A 7 10.95 0.01 10.28
N TRP A 8 10.62 -1.18 9.73
CA TRP A 8 11.45 -2.06 8.90
C TRP A 8 12.26 -1.35 7.80
N HIS A 9 11.82 -0.16 7.35
CA HIS A 9 12.52 0.69 6.38
C HIS A 9 13.97 1.02 6.79
N TYR A 10 14.22 1.30 8.07
CA TYR A 10 15.55 1.66 8.57
C TYR A 10 16.54 0.48 8.52
N ILE A 11 16.03 -0.75 8.66
CA ILE A 11 16.87 -1.96 8.64
C ILE A 11 17.30 -2.27 7.22
N ALA A 12 16.41 -2.09 6.23
CA ALA A 12 16.71 -2.32 4.82
C ALA A 12 17.75 -1.33 4.28
N CYS A 13 17.58 -0.01 4.53
CA CYS A 13 18.53 1.00 4.05
C CYS A 13 19.94 0.80 4.62
N ARG A 14 20.06 0.50 5.93
CA ARG A 14 21.36 0.25 6.57
C ARG A 14 22.10 -0.97 6.05
N LYS A 15 21.39 -2.02 5.63
CA LYS A 15 22.01 -3.24 5.08
C LYS A 15 22.67 -3.03 3.71
N HIS A 16 22.26 -2.00 2.99
CA HIS A 16 22.75 -1.70 1.64
C HIS A 16 23.55 -0.40 1.56
N ASP A 17 23.94 0.17 2.70
CA ASP A 17 24.63 1.48 2.80
C ASP A 17 23.92 2.59 2.01
N LEU A 18 22.60 2.53 1.97
CA LEU A 18 21.78 3.52 1.29
C LEU A 18 21.35 4.58 2.31
N GLU A 19 21.51 5.84 1.94
CA GLU A 19 20.99 6.96 2.70
C GLU A 19 19.46 6.83 2.86
N ASN A 20 18.96 7.02 4.09
CA ASN A 20 17.54 6.90 4.37
C ASN A 20 16.77 8.06 3.72
N ARG A 21 16.28 7.81 2.51
CA ARG A 21 15.39 8.74 1.83
C ARG A 21 14.03 8.69 2.55
N GLY A 22 13.75 9.71 3.37
CA GLY A 22 12.55 9.84 4.19
C GLY A 22 11.27 10.08 3.40
N TYR A 23 10.90 9.16 2.50
CA TYR A 23 9.68 9.25 1.74
C TYR A 23 8.47 9.02 2.66
N VAL A 24 7.46 9.87 2.51
CA VAL A 24 6.16 9.65 3.15
C VAL A 24 5.43 8.57 2.35
N HIS A 25 5.15 7.44 3.00
CA HIS A 25 4.37 6.36 2.40
C HIS A 25 2.89 6.52 2.70
N ILE A 26 2.06 6.31 1.69
CA ILE A 26 0.61 6.30 1.82
C ILE A 26 0.10 4.86 1.81
N ASN A 27 -0.69 4.47 2.81
CA ASN A 27 -1.36 3.18 2.82
C ASN A 27 -2.70 3.27 2.06
N VAL A 28 -2.74 2.71 0.85
CA VAL A 28 -3.93 2.71 -0.01
C VAL A 28 -5.11 1.97 0.64
N LYS A 29 -4.87 0.95 1.47
CA LYS A 29 -5.94 0.20 2.15
C LYS A 29 -6.67 1.09 3.16
N THR A 30 -5.92 1.90 3.90
CA THR A 30 -6.46 2.88 4.84
C THR A 30 -7.30 3.92 4.11
N LEU A 31 -6.75 4.53 3.06
CA LEU A 31 -7.47 5.52 2.27
C LEU A 31 -8.75 4.97 1.64
N PHE A 32 -8.68 3.74 1.12
CA PHE A 32 -9.85 3.07 0.56
C PHE A 32 -10.95 2.86 1.61
N ALA A 33 -10.59 2.36 2.79
CA ALA A 33 -11.53 2.15 3.89
C ALA A 33 -12.20 3.46 4.32
N LEU A 34 -11.42 4.55 4.41
CA LEU A 34 -11.94 5.88 4.74
C LEU A 34 -12.91 6.39 3.66
N LYS A 35 -12.52 6.35 2.38
CA LYS A 35 -13.37 6.85 1.27
C LYS A 35 -14.67 6.03 1.12
N LYS A 36 -14.62 4.71 1.37
CA LYS A 36 -15.79 3.82 1.34
C LYS A 36 -16.55 3.75 2.68
N LYS A 37 -16.10 4.45 3.73
CA LYS A 37 -16.67 4.40 5.09
C LYS A 37 -16.78 2.96 5.64
N LEU A 38 -15.76 2.15 5.41
CA LEU A 38 -15.68 0.77 5.92
C LEU A 38 -15.25 0.77 7.38
N SER A 39 -15.71 -0.23 8.15
CA SER A 39 -15.32 -0.39 9.55
C SER A 39 -13.87 -0.82 9.75
N HIS A 40 -13.24 -1.39 8.71
CA HIS A 40 -11.85 -1.83 8.73
C HIS A 40 -11.27 -1.90 7.32
N GLU A 41 -9.93 -1.93 7.25
CA GLU A 41 -9.18 -2.11 6.00
C GLU A 41 -9.51 -3.43 5.32
N LYS A 42 -9.54 -3.41 3.99
CA LYS A 42 -9.73 -4.60 3.16
C LYS A 42 -8.45 -4.92 2.39
N GLY A 43 -8.23 -6.21 2.15
CA GLY A 43 -7.19 -6.67 1.23
C GLY A 43 -7.45 -6.18 -0.20
N ILE A 44 -6.41 -6.17 -1.04
CA ILE A 44 -6.48 -5.65 -2.41
C ILE A 44 -7.54 -6.38 -3.22
N SER A 45 -7.57 -7.72 -3.20
CA SER A 45 -8.57 -8.51 -3.93
C SER A 45 -10.00 -8.20 -3.49
N ALA A 46 -10.22 -8.02 -2.20
CA ALA A 46 -11.54 -7.64 -1.67
C ALA A 46 -11.91 -6.20 -2.06
N ALA A 47 -10.97 -5.26 -2.04
CA ALA A 47 -11.19 -3.90 -2.49
C ALA A 47 -11.54 -3.84 -3.98
N LEU A 48 -10.82 -4.58 -4.83
CA LEU A 48 -11.12 -4.69 -6.26
C LEU A 48 -12.49 -5.31 -6.52
N SER A 49 -12.85 -6.37 -5.79
CA SER A 49 -14.18 -6.99 -5.87
C SER A 49 -15.30 -6.00 -5.51
N LEU A 50 -15.12 -5.19 -4.45
CA LEU A 50 -16.05 -4.12 -4.07
C LEU A 50 -16.19 -3.02 -5.14
N LEU A 51 -15.12 -2.78 -5.90
CA LEU A 51 -15.10 -1.85 -7.03
C LEU A 51 -15.56 -2.49 -8.34
N LYS A 52 -15.86 -3.80 -8.35
CA LYS A 52 -16.15 -4.59 -9.56
C LYS A 52 -15.03 -4.52 -10.61
N ILE A 53 -13.78 -4.40 -10.15
CA ILE A 53 -12.59 -4.42 -10.99
C ILE A 53 -11.98 -5.83 -10.89
N PRO A 54 -11.63 -6.49 -12.00
CA PRO A 54 -10.97 -7.79 -11.95
C PRO A 54 -9.57 -7.67 -11.37
N LEU A 55 -9.17 -8.66 -10.55
CA LEU A 55 -7.78 -8.82 -10.14
C LEU A 55 -6.98 -9.31 -11.36
N GLU A 56 -6.00 -8.52 -11.78
CA GLU A 56 -5.15 -8.84 -12.92
C GLU A 56 -3.77 -9.35 -12.48
N GLY A 57 -3.23 -10.29 -13.25
CA GLY A 57 -1.89 -10.82 -13.06
C GLY A 57 -1.80 -11.95 -12.02
N THR A 58 -0.57 -12.22 -11.59
CA THR A 58 -0.26 -13.31 -10.66
C THR A 58 -0.25 -12.78 -9.23
N HIS A 59 -1.02 -13.43 -8.35
CA HIS A 59 -1.07 -13.04 -6.94
C HIS A 59 0.33 -13.09 -6.32
N HIS A 60 0.74 -12.01 -5.64
CA HIS A 60 2.06 -11.83 -5.01
C HIS A 60 3.23 -11.56 -5.98
N ARG A 61 2.96 -11.32 -7.27
CA ARG A 61 3.95 -10.74 -8.17
C ARG A 61 3.96 -9.22 -7.98
N GLY A 62 5.07 -8.67 -7.51
CA GLY A 62 5.14 -7.26 -7.09
C GLY A 62 4.68 -6.24 -8.14
N VAL A 63 4.97 -6.47 -9.43
CA VAL A 63 4.52 -5.58 -10.51
C VAL A 63 3.00 -5.64 -10.71
N ASP A 64 2.40 -6.82 -10.60
CA ASP A 64 0.96 -7.02 -10.78
C ASP A 64 0.21 -6.43 -9.59
N ASP A 65 0.72 -6.63 -8.37
CA ASP A 65 0.17 -6.00 -7.16
C ASP A 65 0.25 -4.48 -7.24
N ALA A 66 1.36 -3.91 -7.74
CA ALA A 66 1.49 -2.46 -7.94
C ALA A 66 0.44 -1.91 -8.93
N ASN A 67 0.21 -2.60 -10.05
CA ASN A 67 -0.82 -2.23 -11.02
C ASN A 67 -2.23 -2.27 -10.41
N ASN A 68 -2.54 -3.32 -9.65
CA ASN A 68 -3.82 -3.45 -8.97
C ASN A 68 -4.04 -2.36 -7.90
N ILE A 69 -2.99 -2.02 -7.14
CA ILE A 69 -3.02 -0.91 -6.18
C ILE A 69 -3.25 0.42 -6.90
N ALA A 70 -2.60 0.65 -8.04
CA ALA A 70 -2.78 1.87 -8.84
C ALA A 70 -4.22 2.06 -9.32
N LYS A 71 -4.93 0.98 -9.68
CA LYS A 71 -6.36 1.03 -10.04
C LYS A 71 -7.23 1.49 -8.87
N ILE A 72 -6.99 0.94 -7.67
CA ILE A 72 -7.70 1.36 -6.45
C ILE A 72 -7.38 2.82 -6.15
N LEU A 73 -6.11 3.22 -6.23
CA LEU A 73 -5.69 4.59 -5.97
C LEU A 73 -6.32 5.58 -6.96
N ASN A 74 -6.37 5.25 -8.25
CA ASN A 74 -7.04 6.05 -9.26
C ASN A 74 -8.52 6.25 -8.92
N TRP A 75 -9.22 5.21 -8.45
CA TRP A 75 -10.60 5.34 -7.95
C TRP A 75 -10.70 6.22 -6.69
N ILE A 76 -9.68 6.26 -5.84
CA ILE A 76 -9.64 7.13 -4.65
C ILE A 76 -9.42 8.59 -5.02
N LEU A 77 -8.67 8.89 -6.07
CA LEU A 77 -8.33 10.27 -6.46
C LEU A 77 -9.34 10.90 -7.43
N ASN A 78 -10.12 10.08 -8.15
CA ASN A 78 -11.26 10.52 -8.97
C ASN A 78 -12.56 10.61 -8.15
#